data_AF-A0A662BV23-F1
#
_entry.id   AF-A0A662BV23-F1
#
_cell.length_a   1.000
_cell.length_b   1.000
_cell.length_c   1.000
_cell.angle_alpha   90.00
_cell.angle_beta   90.00
_cell.angle_gamma   90.00
#
_symmetry.space_group_name_H-M   'P 1'
#
loop_
_entity.id
_entity.type
_entity.pdbx_description
1 polymer ?
#
loop_
_entity_poly.entity_id
_entity_poly.type
_entity_poly.pdbx_seq_one_letter_code
_entity_poly.pdbx_strand_id
1 'polypeptide(L)' 'KKDDDDLTPKEKGNYSLEEIKNNWIAANSNNQCFFISAKRKQNIEDLRERLYEYVKKVHVTRFPYNDFLY' A
#
# COMPACT_ATOMS: atom_id res chain seq x y z
N LYS A 1 23.59 0.57 2.34
CA LYS A 1 23.27 1.89 2.94
C LYS A 1 24.49 2.75 2.64
N LYS A 2 24.29 3.94 2.08
CA LYS A 2 25.40 4.81 1.68
C LYS A 2 25.98 5.49 2.92
N ASP A 3 27.30 5.66 2.99
CA ASP A 3 27.96 6.44 4.05
C ASP A 3 27.62 7.93 3.90
N ASP A 4 27.53 8.63 5.03
CA ASP A 4 27.15 10.06 5.10
C ASP A 4 28.09 10.97 4.29
N ASP A 5 29.36 10.57 4.11
CA ASP A 5 30.38 11.35 3.40
C ASP A 5 30.56 10.98 1.91
N ASP A 6 29.74 10.08 1.37
CA ASP A 6 29.83 9.70 -0.04
C ASP A 6 28.98 10.66 -0.91
N LEU A 7 29.66 11.48 -1.73
CA LEU A 7 29.07 12.49 -2.61
C LEU A 7 28.62 11.96 -3.99
N THR A 8 28.75 10.65 -4.27
CA THR A 8 28.27 10.07 -5.55
C THR A 8 26.73 10.16 -5.69
N PRO A 9 26.17 10.12 -6.91
CA PRO A 9 24.72 10.08 -7.09
C PRO A 9 24.09 8.88 -6.38
N LYS A 10 22.90 9.05 -5.76
CA LYS A 10 22.18 7.93 -5.15
C LYS A 10 21.74 6.94 -6.25
N GLU A 11 22.28 5.73 -6.22
CA GLU A 11 21.83 4.63 -7.08
C GLU A 11 20.56 3.96 -6.57
N LYS A 12 19.83 3.22 -7.42
CA LYS A 12 18.57 2.53 -7.05
C LYS A 12 18.71 1.56 -5.87
N GLY A 13 19.91 1.03 -5.62
CA GLY A 13 20.19 0.17 -4.46
C GLY A 13 20.36 0.91 -3.13
N ASN A 14 20.44 2.24 -3.15
CA ASN A 14 20.75 3.06 -1.97
C ASN A 14 19.51 3.60 -1.26
N TYR A 15 18.31 3.42 -1.85
CA TYR A 15 17.07 3.87 -1.25
C TYR A 15 16.71 3.03 -0.02
N SER A 16 16.38 3.72 1.05
CA SER A 16 15.77 3.13 2.22
C SER A 16 14.36 2.61 1.91
N LEU A 17 13.88 1.69 2.74
CA LEU A 17 12.52 1.15 2.67
C LEU A 17 11.46 2.27 2.73
N GLU A 18 11.73 3.33 3.47
CA GLU A 18 10.84 4.50 3.59
C GLU A 18 10.86 5.37 2.33
N GLU A 19 12.04 5.64 1.76
CA GLU A 19 12.14 6.38 0.50
C GLU A 19 11.45 5.64 -0.65
N ILE A 20 11.59 4.31 -0.71
CA ILE A 20 10.88 3.49 -1.71
C ILE A 20 9.37 3.60 -1.52
N LYS A 21 8.89 3.51 -0.28
CA LYS A 21 7.46 3.67 0.04
C LYS A 21 6.94 5.02 -0.39
N ASN A 22 7.66 6.10 -0.03
CA ASN A 22 7.27 7.47 -0.35
C ASN A 22 7.26 7.72 -1.86
N ASN A 23 8.27 7.23 -2.58
CA ASN A 23 8.31 7.31 -4.04
C ASN A 23 7.16 6.55 -4.70
N TRP A 24 6.83 5.36 -4.20
CA TRP A 24 5.70 4.58 -4.71
C TRP A 24 4.35 5.25 -4.42
N ILE A 25 4.17 5.84 -3.23
CA ILE A 25 2.95 6.61 -2.90
C ILE A 25 2.85 7.83 -3.81
N ALA A 26 3.94 8.59 -4.01
CA ALA A 26 3.96 9.76 -4.88
C ALA A 26 3.67 9.41 -6.34
N ALA A 27 4.28 8.33 -6.86
CA ALA A 27 4.05 7.87 -8.23
C ALA A 27 2.61 7.37 -8.45
N ASN A 28 2.02 6.74 -7.43
CA ASN A 28 0.67 6.19 -7.49
C ASN A 28 -0.35 7.03 -6.72
N SER A 29 -0.20 8.36 -6.71
CA SER A 29 -1.07 9.27 -5.94
C SER A 29 -2.58 9.08 -6.22
N ASN A 30 -2.95 8.55 -7.39
CA ASN A 30 -4.35 8.27 -7.76
C ASN A 30 -4.85 6.88 -7.35
N ASN A 31 -3.96 5.97 -6.92
CA ASN A 31 -4.28 4.59 -6.57
C ASN A 31 -4.00 4.35 -5.08
N GLN A 32 -4.86 3.56 -4.42
CA GLN A 32 -4.57 3.10 -3.07
C GLN A 32 -3.39 2.11 -3.11
N CYS A 33 -2.27 2.48 -2.49
CA CYS A 33 -1.08 1.65 -2.41
C CYS A 33 -0.93 1.12 -0.98
N PHE A 34 -0.79 -0.21 -0.83
CA PHE A 34 -0.66 -0.87 0.46
C PHE A 34 0.66 -1.63 0.56
N PHE A 35 1.37 -1.44 1.67
CA PHE A 35 2.62 -2.15 1.93
C PHE A 35 2.39 -3.24 2.97
N ILE A 36 2.55 -4.48 2.54
CA ILE A 36 2.40 -5.67 3.39
C ILE A 36 3.68 -6.49 3.41
N SER A 37 3.87 -7.26 4.47
CA SER A 37 4.91 -8.28 4.53
C SER A 37 4.32 -9.61 4.96
N ALA A 38 4.14 -10.53 4.02
CA ALA A 38 3.65 -11.88 4.32
C ALA A 38 4.63 -12.66 5.21
N LYS A 39 5.95 -12.50 4.98
CA LYS A 39 7.00 -13.16 5.77
C LYS A 39 7.01 -12.69 7.23
N ARG A 40 6.78 -11.40 7.48
CA ARG A 40 6.77 -10.82 8.84
C ARG A 40 5.36 -10.68 9.42
N LYS A 41 4.34 -11.13 8.68
CA LYS A 41 2.92 -10.93 9.01
C LYS A 41 2.58 -9.48 9.38
N GLN A 42 3.17 -8.51 8.69
CA GLN A 42 2.93 -7.08 8.93
C GLN A 42 1.86 -6.54 7.96
N ASN A 43 0.95 -5.69 8.47
CA ASN A 43 -0.14 -5.07 7.70
C ASN A 43 -1.09 -6.05 7.00
N ILE A 44 -1.18 -7.30 7.48
CA ILE A 44 -2.08 -8.30 6.89
C ILE A 44 -3.52 -8.07 7.33
N GLU A 45 -3.74 -7.68 8.59
CA GLU A 45 -5.09 -7.44 9.10
C GLU A 45 -5.71 -6.18 8.49
N ASP A 46 -4.97 -5.06 8.50
CA ASP A 46 -5.36 -3.81 7.83
C ASP A 46 -5.69 -4.02 6.34
N LEU A 47 -4.95 -4.90 5.65
CA LEU A 47 -5.25 -5.24 4.26
C LEU A 47 -6.61 -5.92 4.14
N ARG A 48 -6.93 -6.87 5.01
CA ARG A 48 -8.20 -7.63 4.97
C ARG A 48 -9.39 -6.71 5.21
N GLU A 49 -9.29 -5.85 6.22
CA GLU A 49 -10.35 -4.89 6.55
C GLU A 49 -10.60 -3.93 5.39
N ARG A 50 -9.55 -3.29 4.87
CA ARG A 50 -9.69 -2.34 3.75
C ARG A 50 -10.17 -3.00 2.46
N LEU A 51 -9.73 -4.23 2.20
CA LEU A 51 -10.19 -4.99 1.05
C LEU A 51 -11.69 -5.29 1.17
N TYR A 52 -12.13 -5.70 2.36
CA TYR A 52 -13.55 -5.94 2.63
C TYR A 52 -14.39 -4.68 2.43
N GLU A 53 -13.94 -3.54 2.97
CA GLU A 53 -14.61 -2.24 2.77
C GLU A 53 -14.70 -1.86 1.29
N TYR A 54 -13.62 -2.06 0.54
CA TYR A 54 -13.59 -1.74 -0.89
C TYR A 54 -14.56 -2.63 -1.67
N VAL A 55 -14.53 -3.94 -1.44
CA VAL A 55 -15.45 -4.89 -2.07
C VAL A 55 -16.89 -4.56 -1.69
N LYS A 56 -17.17 -4.25 -0.42
CA LYS A 56 -18.48 -3.81 0.04
C LYS A 56 -18.95 -2.55 -0.70
N LYS A 57 -18.09 -1.54 -0.83
CA LYS A 57 -18.41 -0.30 -1.56
C LYS A 57 -18.75 -0.55 -3.02
N VAL A 58 -17.96 -1.38 -3.70
CA VAL A 58 -18.20 -1.79 -5.09
C VAL A 58 -19.51 -2.57 -5.20
N HIS A 59 -19.75 -3.51 -4.28
CA HIS A 59 -20.95 -4.32 -4.24
C HIS A 59 -22.22 -3.50 -4.05
N VAL A 60 -22.24 -2.57 -3.08
CA VAL A 60 -23.38 -1.65 -2.85
C VAL A 60 -23.64 -0.75 -4.06
N THR A 61 -22.58 -0.21 -4.66
CA THR A 61 -22.71 0.65 -5.85
C THR A 61 -23.33 -0.09 -7.02
N ARG A 62 -23.01 -1.39 -7.16
CA ARG A 62 -23.50 -2.23 -8.26
C ARG A 62 -24.85 -2.88 -7.99
N PHE A 63 -25.19 -3.14 -6.72
CA PHE A 63 -26.43 -3.76 -6.29
C PHE A 63 -27.08 -2.95 -5.15
N PRO A 64 -27.68 -1.78 -5.45
CA PRO A 64 -28.20 -0.86 -4.43
C PRO A 64 -29.42 -1.40 -3.65
N TYR A 65 -30.05 -2.48 -4.13
CA TYR A 65 -31.23 -3.10 -3.51
C TYR A 65 -30.94 -4.48 -2.89
N ASN A 66 -29.68 -4.82 -2.63
CA ASN A 66 -29.34 -6.06 -1.97
C ASN A 66 -29.28 -5.83 -0.45
N ASP A 67 -30.31 -6.26 0.27
CA ASP A 67 -30.30 -6.31 1.73
C ASP A 67 -29.20 -7.28 2.16
N PHE A 68 -28.18 -6.78 2.87
CA PHE A 68 -27.16 -7.63 3.45
C PHE A 68 -27.84 -8.58 4.45
N LEU A 69 -28.00 -9.85 4.08
CA LEU A 69 -28.31 -10.93 5.02
C LEU A 69 -27.09 -11.09 5.93
N TYR A 70 -27.16 -10.47 7.11
CA TYR A 70 -26.19 -10.62 8.20
C TYR A 70 -26.26 -12.03 8.80
#